data_AF-A0A1P8YLW6-F1
#
_entry.id   AF-A0A1P8YLW6-F1
#
_cell.length_a   1.000
_cell.length_b   1.000
_cell.length_c   1.000
_cell.angle_alpha   90.00
_cell.angle_beta   90.00
_cell.angle_gamma   90.00
#
_symmetry.space_group_name_H-M   'P 1'
#
loop_
_entity.id
_entity.type
_entity.pdbx_description
1 polymer ?
#
loop_
_entity_poly.entity_id
_entity_poly.type
_entity_poly.pdbx_seq_one_letter_code
_entity_poly.pdbx_strand_id
1 'polypeptide(L)' 'MRSAPQPEVKYRGRGACHIEFGGGLVGKVDADFLSGPAPVAPFVAPSAELAREKAEFATARRRRWFSG' A
#
# COMPACT_ATOMS: atom_id res chain seq x y z
N MET A 1 37.25 -3.05 -6.40
CA MET A 1 36.11 -3.96 -6.66
C MET A 1 34.96 -3.15 -7.22
N ARG A 2 34.39 -3.54 -8.37
CA ARG A 2 33.15 -2.94 -8.89
C ARG A 2 31.98 -3.72 -8.29
N SER A 3 31.00 -3.03 -7.72
CA SER A 3 29.77 -3.67 -7.22
C SER A 3 29.02 -4.35 -8.37
N ALA A 4 28.45 -5.52 -8.11
CA ALA A 4 27.58 -6.18 -9.07
C ALA A 4 26.32 -5.34 -9.33
N PRO A 5 25.80 -5.30 -10.58
CA PRO A 5 24.53 -4.65 -10.86
C PRO A 5 23.43 -5.32 -10.04
N GLN A 6 22.63 -4.52 -9.34
CA GLN A 6 21.47 -5.01 -8.60
C GLN A 6 20.48 -5.59 -9.61
N PRO A 7 19.86 -6.75 -9.35
CA PRO A 7 18.86 -7.31 -10.24
C PRO A 7 17.70 -6.32 -10.41
N GLU A 8 17.26 -6.11 -11.65
CA GLU A 8 16.11 -5.26 -11.94
C GLU A 8 14.86 -5.83 -11.26
N VAL A 9 14.40 -5.17 -10.20
CA VAL A 9 13.13 -5.51 -9.56
C VAL A 9 12.01 -5.03 -10.47
N LYS A 10 11.43 -5.96 -11.24
CA LYS A 10 10.28 -5.65 -12.11
C LYS A 10 9.12 -5.14 -11.28
N TYR A 11 8.50 -4.05 -11.74
CA TYR A 11 7.26 -3.54 -11.16
C TYR A 11 6.16 -4.60 -11.28
N ARG A 12 5.52 -4.91 -10.16
CA ARG A 12 4.53 -6.00 -10.05
C ARG A 12 3.08 -5.52 -10.16
N GLY A 13 2.85 -4.23 -10.40
CA GLY A 13 1.49 -3.69 -10.37
C GLY A 13 0.86 -3.86 -8.98
N ARG A 14 1.58 -3.55 -7.90
CA ARG A 14 1.00 -3.62 -6.56
C ARG A 14 0.35 -2.29 -6.18
N GLY A 15 -0.86 -2.35 -5.63
CA GLY A 15 -1.59 -1.20 -5.14
C GLY A 15 -2.23 -1.51 -3.79
N ALA A 16 -2.35 -0.50 -2.93
CA ALA A 16 -3.05 -0.62 -1.66
C ALA A 16 -4.11 0.48 -1.57
N CYS A 17 -5.32 0.11 -1.17
CA CYS A 17 -6.45 1.02 -1.01
C CYS A 17 -7.00 0.89 0.41
N HIS A 18 -7.04 1.99 1.16
CA HIS A 18 -7.77 2.08 2.43
C HIS A 18 -9.19 2.60 2.15
N ILE A 19 -10.20 1.94 2.72
CA ILE A 19 -11.63 2.23 2.51
C ILE A 19 -12.27 2.55 3.86
N GLU A 20 -12.84 3.73 4.03
CA GLU A 20 -13.49 4.13 5.28
C GLU A 20 -14.92 3.59 5.36
N PHE A 21 -15.26 2.91 6.46
CA PHE A 21 -16.60 2.36 6.71
C PHE A 21 -17.38 3.14 7.77
N GLY A 22 -16.81 4.24 8.30
CA GLY A 22 -17.33 4.95 9.46
C GLY A 22 -16.96 4.26 10.79
N GLY A 23 -17.39 4.83 11.91
CA GLY A 23 -17.13 4.26 13.25
C GLY A 23 -15.64 4.13 13.63
N GLY A 24 -14.75 4.85 12.95
CA GLY A 24 -13.30 4.69 13.13
C GLY A 24 -12.72 3.40 12.51
N LEU A 25 -13.50 2.71 11.66
CA LEU A 25 -13.09 1.47 11.01
C LEU A 25 -12.72 1.71 9.55
N VAL A 26 -11.62 1.08 9.14
CA VAL A 26 -11.10 1.15 7.78
C VAL A 26 -10.84 -0.26 7.28
N GLY A 27 -11.40 -0.62 6.12
CA GLY A 27 -11.04 -1.83 5.39
C GLY A 27 -9.88 -1.57 4.44
N LYS A 28 -9.31 -2.63 3.88
CA LYS A 28 -8.19 -2.51 2.95
C LYS A 28 -8.30 -3.48 1.79
N VAL A 29 -7.82 -3.07 0.62
CA VAL A 29 -7.61 -3.95 -0.53
C VAL A 29 -6.15 -3.84 -0.94
N ASP A 30 -5.48 -4.98 -1.05
CA ASP A 30 -4.10 -5.08 -1.57
C ASP A 30 -4.13 -5.77 -2.93
N ALA A 31 -4.00 -4.98 -4.00
CA ALA A 31 -3.98 -5.47 -5.36
C ALA A 31 -2.58 -5.92 -5.79
N ASP A 32 -2.50 -7.02 -6.53
CA ASP A 32 -1.33 -7.47 -7.29
C ASP A 32 -1.78 -7.90 -8.69
N PHE A 33 -1.37 -7.13 -9.70
CA PHE A 33 -1.80 -7.34 -11.09
C PHE A 33 -0.86 -8.24 -11.90
N LEU A 34 0.44 -8.30 -11.57
CA LEU A 34 1.47 -8.85 -12.47
C LEU A 34 2.34 -9.95 -11.85
N SER A 35 2.14 -10.34 -10.59
CA SER A 35 2.96 -11.40 -9.96
C SER A 35 2.52 -12.83 -10.31
N GLY A 36 1.31 -13.03 -10.82
CA GLY A 36 0.71 -14.35 -11.03
C GLY A 36 -0.02 -14.49 -12.37
N PRO A 37 -0.69 -15.62 -12.59
CA PRO A 37 -1.42 -15.88 -13.83
C PRO A 37 -2.67 -14.99 -14.01
N ALA A 38 -3.15 -14.36 -12.93
CA ALA A 38 -4.29 -13.45 -12.96
C ALA A 38 -4.14 -12.37 -11.86
N PRO A 39 -4.77 -11.20 -12.02
CA PRO A 39 -4.83 -10.18 -10.98
C PRO A 39 -5.55 -10.67 -9.72
N VAL A 40 -5.03 -10.30 -8.55
CA VAL A 40 -5.67 -10.54 -7.25
C VAL A 40 -5.84 -9.24 -6.49
N ALA A 41 -6.90 -9.14 -5.69
CA ALA A 41 -7.21 -7.98 -4.86
C ALA A 41 -7.96 -8.41 -3.59
N PRO A 42 -7.34 -9.18 -2.68
CA PRO A 42 -7.94 -9.58 -1.41
C PRO A 42 -8.43 -8.36 -0.61
N PHE A 43 -9.63 -8.50 -0.07
CA PHE A 43 -10.21 -7.55 0.88
C PHE A 43 -9.90 -7.97 2.32
N VAL A 44 -9.43 -7.02 3.12
CA VAL A 44 -9.24 -7.14 4.56
C VAL A 44 -10.36 -6.37 5.26
N ALA A 45 -11.05 -7.07 6.16
CA ALA A 45 -12.21 -6.53 6.87
C ALA A 45 -11.89 -5.26 7.67
N PRO A 46 -12.88 -4.37 7.90
CA PRO A 46 -12.63 -3.10 8.55
C PRO A 46 -12.12 -3.22 9.98
N SER A 47 -11.09 -2.45 10.32
CA SER A 47 -10.51 -2.42 11.67
C SER A 47 -10.00 -1.03 12.05
N ALA A 48 -9.84 -0.81 13.36
CA ALA A 48 -9.22 0.41 13.88
C ALA A 48 -7.70 0.44 13.63
N GLU A 49 -7.07 -0.73 13.47
CA GLU A 49 -5.65 -0.84 13.13
C GLU A 49 -5.39 -0.31 11.72
N LEU A 50 -6.20 -0.71 10.74
CA LEU A 50 -6.12 -0.19 9.38
C LEU A 50 -6.43 1.31 9.31
N ALA A 51 -7.23 1.84 10.25
CA ALA A 51 -7.46 3.28 10.37
C ALA A 51 -6.19 4.02 10.81
N ARG A 52 -5.44 3.45 11.76
CA ARG A 52 -4.12 3.97 12.18
C ARG A 52 -3.11 3.90 11.03
N GLU A 53 -3.04 2.77 10.34
CA GLU A 53 -2.15 2.59 9.18
C GLU A 53 -2.41 3.68 8.11
N LYS A 54 -3.68 3.92 7.77
CA LYS A 54 -4.09 4.99 6.85
C LYS A 54 -3.61 6.36 7.33
N ALA A 55 -3.78 6.67 8.62
CA ALA A 55 -3.40 7.96 9.19
C ALA A 55 -1.88 8.19 9.17
N GLU A 56 -1.11 7.16 9.48
CA GLU A 56 0.35 7.16 9.39
C GLU A 56 0.82 7.38 7.94
N PHE A 57 0.24 6.64 7.00
CA PHE A 57 0.53 6.78 5.57
C PHE A 57 0.23 8.20 5.05
N ALA A 58 -0.93 8.76 5.40
CA ALA A 58 -1.32 10.11 5.03
C ALA A 58 -0.37 11.16 5.65
N THR A 59 0.09 10.93 6.88
CA THR A 59 1.04 11.83 7.56
C THR A 59 2.41 11.80 6.89
N ALA A 60 2.94 10.62 6.58
CA ALA A 60 4.22 10.45 5.90
C ALA A 60 4.20 11.13 4.52
N ARG A 61 3.11 10.97 3.75
CA ARG A 61 2.96 11.64 2.46
C ARG A 61 2.84 13.14 2.60
N ARG A 62 1.99 13.65 3.50
CA ARG A 62 1.86 15.09 3.70
C ARG A 62 3.21 15.74 4.03
N ARG A 63 4.02 15.11 4.88
CA ARG A 63 5.38 15.56 5.16
C ARG A 63 6.26 15.56 3.90
N ARG A 64 6.36 14.42 3.21
CA ARG A 64 7.21 14.28 2.02
C ARG A 64 6.92 15.33 0.95
N TRP A 65 5.65 15.65 0.71
CA TRP A 65 5.25 16.48 -0.42
C TRP A 65 5.08 17.97 -0.06
N PHE A 66 4.81 18.31 1.21
CA PHE A 66 4.39 19.66 1.58
C PHE A 66 5.12 20.29 2.77
N SER A 67 6.04 19.59 3.44
CA SER A 67 6.83 20.19 4.53
C SER A 67 8.28 20.39 4.09
N GLY A 68 8.51 21.35 3.19
CA GLY A 68 9.82 21.68 2.61
C GLY A 68 10.96 21.86 3.60
#